data_AF-A0A0B1SGL0-F1
#
_entry.id   AF-A0A0B1SGL0-F1
#
_cell.length_a   1.000
_cell.length_b   1.000
_cell.length_c   1.000
_cell.angle_alpha   90.00
_cell.angle_beta   90.00
_cell.angle_gamma   90.00
#
_symmetry.space_group_name_H-M   'P 1'
#
loop_
_entity.id
_entity.type
_entity.pdbx_description
1 polymer ?
#
loop_
_entity_poly.entity_id
_entity_poly.type
_entity_poly.pdbx_seq_one_letter_code
_entity_poly.pdbx_strand_id
1 'polypeptide(L)'
;MPVAALIDNKIFCCHGGLSPTLRSLDQLKRISRPCDVQETGLLCDILWSDPDSSVVGWAPNGRGVSYVFGVDVLAQFLQKMDLDIVVRGHQVVEDGYEFFGRRGLVTVFSAPNYCGEFDNAGAVMNVDENLLCSFQVSASFNRSE
;
A
#
# COMPACT_ATOMS: atom_id res chain seq x y z
N MET A 1 -9.91 -6.06 -13.15
CA MET A 1 -8.54 -5.47 -13.07
C MET A 1 -7.57 -6.49 -12.44
N PRO A 2 -6.24 -6.39 -12.63
CA PRO A 2 -5.28 -7.05 -11.75
C PRO A 2 -5.35 -6.46 -10.33
N VAL A 3 -4.87 -7.19 -9.32
CA VAL A 3 -5.01 -6.80 -7.89
C VAL A 3 -3.68 -6.45 -7.21
N ALA A 4 -2.57 -6.88 -7.80
CA ALA A 4 -1.22 -6.61 -7.33
C ALA A 4 -0.23 -6.72 -8.49
N ALA A 5 0.97 -6.19 -8.30
CA ALA A 5 2.10 -6.32 -9.22
C ALA A 5 3.38 -6.63 -8.45
N LEU A 6 4.37 -7.18 -9.13
CA LEU A 6 5.70 -7.47 -8.59
C LEU A 6 6.73 -6.91 -9.57
N ILE A 7 7.55 -5.94 -9.13
CA ILE A 7 8.60 -5.33 -9.94
C ILE A 7 9.93 -5.97 -9.54
N ASP A 8 10.60 -6.54 -10.55
CA ASP A 8 11.90 -7.21 -10.46
C ASP A 8 12.05 -8.20 -9.29
N ASN A 9 10.95 -8.86 -8.93
CA ASN A 9 10.88 -9.78 -7.78
C ASN A 9 11.25 -9.16 -6.41
N LYS A 10 11.34 -7.84 -6.30
CA LYS A 10 11.74 -7.15 -5.06
C LYS A 10 10.72 -6.15 -4.53
N ILE A 11 9.87 -5.59 -5.39
CA ILE A 11 8.88 -4.58 -5.00
C ILE A 11 7.48 -5.16 -5.18
N PHE A 12 6.76 -5.39 -4.08
CA PHE A 12 5.36 -5.81 -4.13
C PHE A 12 4.44 -4.59 -4.12
N CYS A 13 3.60 -4.48 -5.15
CA CYS A 13 2.67 -3.37 -5.32
C CYS A 13 1.23 -3.83 -5.13
N CYS A 14 0.46 -3.12 -4.31
CA CYS A 14 -0.99 -3.34 -4.15
C CYS A 14 -1.70 -2.02 -3.82
N HIS A 15 -3.02 -2.01 -3.72
CA HIS A 15 -3.75 -0.80 -3.33
C HIS A 15 -3.86 -0.67 -1.81
N GLY A 16 -4.42 -1.72 -1.20
CA GLY A 16 -4.55 -1.95 0.24
C GLY A 16 -3.20 -2.26 0.86
N GLY A 17 -3.05 -3.44 1.43
CA GLY A 17 -1.77 -3.86 1.97
C GLY A 17 -1.66 -5.37 2.01
N LEU A 18 -1.44 -5.89 3.21
CA LEU A 18 -1.18 -7.30 3.44
C LEU A 18 -2.46 -8.02 3.91
N SER A 19 -2.48 -9.34 3.79
CA SER A 19 -3.55 -10.17 4.36
C SER A 19 -2.99 -11.17 5.37
N PRO A 20 -3.68 -11.43 6.51
CA PRO A 20 -3.32 -12.50 7.42
C PRO A 20 -3.38 -13.89 6.75
N THR A 21 -4.09 -14.01 5.63
CA THR A 21 -4.26 -15.25 4.87
C THR A 21 -3.32 -15.37 3.67
N LEU A 22 -2.54 -14.32 3.36
CA LEU A 22 -1.54 -14.37 2.29
C LEU A 22 -0.30 -15.12 2.77
N ARG A 23 -0.13 -16.34 2.26
CA ARG A 23 0.99 -17.24 2.56
C ARG A 23 1.97 -17.39 1.40
N SER A 24 1.51 -17.17 0.16
CA SER A 24 2.30 -17.14 -1.07
C SER A 24 1.68 -16.18 -2.08
N LEU A 25 2.50 -15.45 -2.84
CA LEU A 25 2.04 -14.57 -3.93
C LEU A 25 1.27 -15.34 -5.02
N ASP A 26 1.45 -16.66 -5.14
CA ASP A 26 0.66 -17.49 -6.08
C ASP A 26 -0.82 -17.61 -5.67
N GLN A 27 -1.19 -17.28 -4.43
CA GLN A 27 -2.61 -17.17 -4.07
C GLN A 27 -3.28 -16.01 -4.82
N LEU A 28 -2.58 -14.90 -5.06
CA LEU A 28 -3.11 -13.76 -5.81
C LEU A 28 -3.30 -14.09 -7.30
N LYS A 29 -2.40 -14.89 -7.88
CA LYS A 29 -2.51 -15.37 -9.27
C LYS A 29 -3.72 -16.28 -9.50
N ARG A 30 -4.21 -16.95 -8.45
CA ARG A 30 -5.33 -17.90 -8.50
C ARG A 30 -6.71 -17.24 -8.35
N ILE A 31 -6.75 -15.93 -8.12
CA ILE A 31 -8.01 -15.19 -8.07
C ILE A 31 -8.64 -15.19 -9.48
N SER A 32 -9.77 -15.89 -9.61
CA SER A 32 -10.51 -15.97 -10.86
C SER A 32 -11.20 -14.64 -11.16
N ARG A 33 -11.19 -14.23 -12.43
CA ARG A 33 -11.80 -12.97 -12.89
C ARG A 33 -12.79 -13.28 -14.03
N PRO A 34 -13.93 -12.57 -14.12
CA PRO A 34 -14.36 -11.48 -13.25
C PRO A 34 -14.79 -11.96 -11.85
N CYS A 35 -14.64 -11.10 -10.85
CA CYS A 35 -15.09 -11.33 -9.49
C CYS A 35 -15.41 -9.99 -8.83
N ASP A 36 -16.37 -9.99 -7.90
CA ASP A 36 -16.61 -8.85 -7.02
C ASP A 36 -15.67 -8.88 -5.81
N VAL A 37 -15.45 -7.71 -5.20
CA VAL A 37 -14.70 -7.62 -3.94
C VAL A 37 -15.62 -8.06 -2.81
N GLN A 38 -15.25 -9.16 -2.15
CA GLN A 38 -15.97 -9.69 -0.99
C GLN A 38 -15.79 -8.77 0.23
N GLU A 39 -16.69 -8.86 1.21
CA GLU A 39 -16.58 -8.09 2.46
C GLU A 39 -15.37 -8.51 3.32
N THR A 40 -14.89 -9.74 3.15
CA THR A 40 -13.75 -10.32 3.90
C THR A 40 -12.88 -11.18 3.00
N GLY A 41 -11.70 -11.55 3.51
CA GLY A 41 -10.79 -12.49 2.85
C GLY A 41 -9.72 -11.82 1.99
N LEU A 42 -8.92 -12.65 1.32
CA LEU A 42 -7.66 -12.23 0.69
C LEU A 42 -7.84 -11.03 -0.25
N LEU A 43 -8.83 -11.06 -1.16
CA LEU A 43 -9.03 -9.95 -2.09
C LEU A 43 -9.44 -8.66 -1.38
N CYS A 44 -10.29 -8.76 -0.35
CA CYS A 44 -10.67 -7.61 0.48
C CYS A 44 -9.43 -7.00 1.14
N ASP A 45 -8.61 -7.82 1.79
CA ASP A 45 -7.45 -7.35 2.54
C ASP A 45 -6.40 -6.66 1.66
N ILE A 46 -6.11 -7.23 0.49
CA ILE A 46 -5.17 -6.63 -0.48
C ILE A 46 -5.64 -5.25 -0.98
N LEU A 47 -6.94 -4.94 -0.86
CA LEU A 47 -7.52 -3.67 -1.27
C LEU A 47 -7.79 -2.72 -0.10
N TRP A 48 -7.97 -3.22 1.13
CA TRP A 48 -8.51 -2.43 2.25
C TRP A 48 -7.69 -2.45 3.55
N SER A 49 -6.65 -3.28 3.67
CA SER A 49 -5.84 -3.27 4.90
C SER A 49 -4.92 -2.04 4.98
N ASP A 50 -4.61 -1.59 6.19
CA ASP A 50 -3.73 -0.43 6.44
C ASP A 50 -2.54 -0.77 7.37
N PRO A 51 -1.34 -0.19 7.16
CA PRO A 51 -0.27 -0.26 8.14
C PRO A 51 -0.56 0.66 9.35
N ASP A 52 -0.19 0.22 10.56
CA ASP A 52 -0.29 1.02 11.79
C ASP A 52 0.90 0.74 12.73
N SER A 53 1.65 1.79 13.10
CA SER A 53 2.84 1.66 13.95
C SER A 53 2.52 1.40 15.42
N SER A 54 1.29 1.66 15.85
CA SER A 54 0.82 1.43 17.22
C SER A 54 0.37 -0.02 17.46
N VAL A 55 0.23 -0.81 16.40
CA VAL A 55 -0.23 -2.20 16.44
C VAL A 55 0.94 -3.17 16.35
N VAL A 56 0.86 -4.25 17.14
CA VAL A 56 1.71 -5.44 17.01
C VAL A 56 0.85 -6.56 16.44
N GLY A 57 1.30 -7.19 15.36
CA GLY A 57 0.51 -8.21 14.66
C GLY A 57 -0.62 -7.59 13.83
N TRP A 58 -1.83 -8.13 14.00
CA TRP A 58 -3.03 -7.72 13.28
C TRP A 58 -4.10 -7.20 14.25
N ALA A 59 -4.84 -6.16 13.86
CA ALA A 59 -6.03 -5.72 14.59
C ALA A 59 -7.16 -5.33 13.60
N PRO A 60 -8.42 -5.25 14.05
CA PRO A 60 -9.51 -4.77 13.20
C PRO A 60 -9.25 -3.34 12.71
N ASN A 61 -9.56 -3.05 11.44
CA ASN A 61 -9.39 -1.70 10.90
C ASN A 61 -10.51 -0.78 11.38
N GLY A 62 -10.16 0.42 11.85
CA GLY A 62 -11.12 1.47 12.25
C GLY A 62 -12.03 1.95 11.10
N ARG A 63 -11.68 1.65 9.85
CA ARG A 63 -12.53 1.87 8.67
C ARG A 63 -13.75 0.94 8.58
N GLY A 64 -13.83 -0.07 9.43
CA GLY A 64 -14.93 -1.05 9.44
C GLY A 64 -14.79 -2.16 8.38
N VAL A 65 -13.64 -2.25 7.70
CA VAL A 65 -13.36 -3.27 6.68
C VAL A 65 -11.90 -3.74 6.78
N SER A 66 -11.68 -5.06 6.66
CA SER A 66 -10.35 -5.67 6.76
C SER A 66 -9.63 -5.36 8.09
N TYR A 67 -8.30 -5.28 8.06
CA TYR A 67 -7.41 -5.24 9.21
C TYR A 67 -6.39 -4.11 9.10
N VAL A 68 -5.85 -3.70 10.25
CA VAL A 68 -4.57 -3.00 10.34
C VAL A 68 -3.45 -3.98 10.66
N PHE A 69 -2.23 -3.70 10.21
CA PHE A 69 -1.06 -4.53 10.47
C PHE A 69 0.16 -3.74 10.97
N GLY A 70 0.89 -4.34 11.91
CA GLY A 70 2.07 -3.77 12.54
C GLY A 70 3.34 -3.85 11.70
N VAL A 71 4.39 -3.18 12.19
CA VAL A 71 5.74 -3.21 11.61
C VAL A 71 6.32 -4.64 11.61
N ASP A 72 5.98 -5.45 12.61
CA ASP A 72 6.41 -6.84 12.73
C ASP A 72 5.83 -7.73 11.64
N VAL A 73 4.55 -7.52 11.28
CA VAL A 73 3.89 -8.23 10.18
C VAL A 73 4.54 -7.90 8.85
N LEU A 74 4.82 -6.61 8.61
CA LEU A 74 5.52 -6.18 7.39
C LEU A 74 6.91 -6.82 7.31
N ALA A 75 7.70 -6.77 8.38
CA ALA A 75 9.04 -7.35 8.39
C ALA A 75 9.01 -8.86 8.11
N GLN A 76 8.09 -9.59 8.73
CA GLN A 76 7.90 -11.02 8.47
C GLN A 76 7.48 -11.30 7.03
N PHE A 77 6.58 -10.47 6.47
CA PHE A 77 6.14 -10.61 5.09
C PHE A 77 7.28 -10.41 4.09
N LEU A 78 8.04 -9.32 4.22
CA LEU A 78 9.18 -9.02 3.35
C LEU A 78 10.22 -10.16 3.40
N GLN A 79 10.59 -10.60 4.61
CA GLN A 79 11.53 -11.70 4.79
C GLN A 79 11.02 -13.00 4.17
N LYS A 80 9.76 -13.36 4.42
CA LYS A 80 9.17 -14.62 3.95
C LYS A 80 9.05 -14.66 2.42
N MET A 81 8.77 -13.53 1.80
CA MET A 81 8.56 -13.41 0.35
C MET A 81 9.84 -13.05 -0.42
N ASP A 82 10.97 -12.86 0.27
CA ASP A 82 12.25 -12.36 -0.28
C ASP A 82 12.11 -11.01 -1.02
N LEU A 83 11.35 -10.08 -0.43
CA LEU A 83 11.07 -8.75 -0.96
C LEU A 83 11.80 -7.67 -0.17
N ASP A 84 12.07 -6.55 -0.84
CA ASP A 84 12.73 -5.39 -0.23
C ASP A 84 11.72 -4.36 0.28
N ILE A 85 10.65 -4.11 -0.47
CA ILE A 85 9.66 -3.07 -0.15
C ILE A 85 8.26 -3.39 -0.65
N VAL A 86 7.25 -2.96 0.11
CA VAL A 86 5.85 -2.88 -0.31
C VAL A 86 5.52 -1.46 -0.76
N VAL A 87 4.94 -1.30 -1.95
CA VAL A 87 4.42 -0.03 -2.44
C VAL A 87 2.90 -0.11 -2.45
N ARG A 88 2.25 0.86 -1.81
CA ARG A 88 0.78 0.90 -1.70
C ARG A 88 0.20 2.29 -1.96
N GLY A 89 -1.13 2.39 -1.98
CA GLY A 89 -1.85 3.68 -2.03
C GLY A 89 -2.82 3.86 -0.87
N HIS A 90 -4.09 4.15 -1.18
CA HIS A 90 -5.27 4.11 -0.29
C HIS A 90 -5.35 5.16 0.83
N GLN A 91 -4.25 5.48 1.51
CA GLN A 91 -4.22 6.51 2.55
C GLN A 91 -3.70 7.83 1.97
N VAL A 92 -4.41 8.92 2.25
CA VAL A 92 -3.92 10.28 2.02
C VAL A 92 -2.74 10.52 2.97
N VAL A 93 -1.64 11.04 2.45
CA VAL A 93 -0.43 11.37 3.22
C VAL A 93 0.06 12.76 2.82
N GLU A 94 0.61 13.51 3.77
CA GLU A 94 0.89 14.95 3.63
C GLU A 94 1.72 15.29 2.39
N ASP A 95 2.88 14.64 2.23
CA ASP A 95 3.81 14.90 1.11
C ASP A 95 3.47 14.09 -0.17
N GLY A 96 2.32 13.42 -0.21
CA GLY A 96 1.96 12.49 -1.28
C GLY A 96 2.71 11.16 -1.24
N TYR A 97 3.73 11.00 -0.37
CA TYR A 97 4.29 9.70 -0.03
C TYR A 97 4.69 9.63 1.45
N GLU A 98 4.67 8.43 2.03
CA GLU A 98 5.08 8.22 3.42
C GLU A 98 5.69 6.82 3.60
N PHE A 99 6.84 6.75 4.29
CA PHE A 99 7.49 5.48 4.61
C PHE A 99 7.01 4.89 5.93
N PHE A 100 6.92 3.57 5.98
CA PHE A 100 6.57 2.78 7.15
C PHE A 100 7.57 1.64 7.38
N GLY A 101 7.71 1.20 8.64
CA GLY A 101 8.47 0.01 9.00
C GLY A 101 9.92 -0.01 8.49
N ARG A 102 10.72 1.00 8.87
CA ARG A 102 12.12 1.17 8.42
C ARG A 102 12.27 1.21 6.90
N ARG A 103 11.34 1.89 6.22
CA ARG A 103 11.24 1.98 4.75
C ARG A 103 10.94 0.65 4.04
N GLY A 104 10.47 -0.37 4.77
CA GLY A 104 9.99 -1.62 4.18
C GLY A 104 8.62 -1.49 3.51
N LEU A 105 7.91 -0.38 3.73
CA LEU A 105 6.69 -0.03 3.00
C LEU A 105 6.69 1.47 2.68
N VAL A 106 6.14 1.82 1.53
CA VAL A 106 5.81 3.21 1.18
C VAL A 106 4.36 3.31 0.71
N THR A 107 3.64 4.27 1.28
CA THR A 107 2.35 4.74 0.78
C THR A 107 2.61 5.83 -0.25
N VAL A 108 1.98 5.75 -1.41
CA VAL A 108 2.02 6.75 -2.47
C VAL A 108 0.59 7.20 -2.78
N PHE A 109 0.35 8.50 -2.68
CA PHE A 109 -0.92 9.14 -2.94
C PHE A 109 -0.73 10.27 -3.96
N SER A 110 -1.43 10.19 -5.08
CA SER A 110 -1.15 11.05 -6.25
C SER A 110 -2.21 12.13 -6.51
N ALA A 111 -3.23 12.25 -5.65
CA ALA A 111 -4.24 13.29 -5.76
C ALA A 111 -3.92 14.45 -4.80
N PRO A 112 -3.33 15.57 -5.28
CA PRO A 112 -3.09 16.74 -4.44
C PRO A 112 -4.42 17.40 -4.06
N ASN A 113 -4.43 18.08 -2.91
CA ASN A 113 -5.62 18.70 -2.34
C ASN A 113 -6.84 17.76 -2.32
N TYR A 114 -6.68 16.58 -1.73
CA TYR A 114 -7.69 15.54 -1.81
C TYR A 114 -9.04 16.05 -1.31
N CYS A 115 -10.10 15.81 -2.09
CA CYS A 115 -11.46 16.30 -1.85
C CYS A 115 -11.61 17.82 -1.64
N GLY A 116 -10.58 18.65 -1.82
CA GLY A 116 -10.61 20.06 -1.43
C GLY A 116 -10.55 20.30 0.08
N GLU A 117 -10.32 19.26 0.87
CA GLU A 117 -10.36 19.29 2.34
C GLU A 117 -8.99 19.08 2.98
N PHE A 118 -8.08 18.44 2.26
CA PHE A 118 -6.71 18.16 2.70
C PHE A 118 -5.74 19.07 1.97
N ASP A 119 -4.69 19.55 2.62
CA ASP A 119 -3.62 20.32 1.95
C ASP A 119 -2.45 19.41 1.50
N ASN A 120 -2.76 18.15 1.17
CA ASN A 120 -1.74 17.17 0.81
C ASN A 120 -1.18 17.42 -0.60
N ALA A 121 0.09 17.13 -0.79
CA ALA A 121 0.69 16.99 -2.11
C ALA A 121 0.29 15.66 -2.76
N GLY A 122 0.52 15.56 -4.07
CA GLY A 122 0.50 14.30 -4.81
C GLY A 122 1.91 13.85 -5.12
N ALA A 123 2.21 12.56 -5.07
CA ALA A 123 3.50 12.03 -5.48
C ALA A 123 3.40 10.90 -6.52
N VAL A 124 4.48 10.73 -7.28
CA VAL A 124 4.76 9.58 -8.14
C VAL A 124 6.11 9.00 -7.74
N MET A 125 6.16 7.70 -7.50
CA MET A 125 7.40 6.98 -7.25
C MET A 125 7.97 6.43 -8.57
N ASN A 126 9.19 6.85 -8.90
CA ASN A 126 9.94 6.35 -10.03
C ASN A 126 10.92 5.27 -9.55
N VAL A 127 10.94 4.13 -10.23
CA VAL A 127 11.86 3.02 -10.00
C VAL A 127 12.72 2.87 -11.25
N ASP A 128 14.04 3.00 -11.11
CA ASP A 128 14.98 2.79 -12.21
C ASP A 128 15.40 1.32 -12.36
N GLU A 129 16.26 1.03 -13.34
CA GLU A 129 16.77 -0.30 -13.62
C GLU A 129 17.64 -0.91 -12.51
N ASN A 130 18.15 -0.09 -11.58
CA ASN A 130 18.91 -0.52 -10.41
C ASN A 130 18.03 -0.60 -9.15
N LEU A 131 16.71 -0.50 -9.31
CA LEU A 131 15.72 -0.44 -8.23
C LEU A 131 15.87 0.77 -7.31
N LEU A 132 16.56 1.83 -7.77
CA LEU A 132 16.62 3.07 -7.03
C LEU A 132 15.25 3.76 -7.12
N CYS A 133 14.67 4.01 -5.94
CA CYS A 133 13.38 4.67 -5.81
C CYS A 133 13.57 6.18 -5.60
N SER A 134 12.95 7.00 -6.46
CA SER A 134 12.88 8.46 -6.34
C SER A 134 11.44 8.95 -6.40
N PHE A 135 11.16 10.13 -5.87
CA PHE A 135 9.80 10.68 -5.81
C PHE A 135 9.71 12.01 -6.55
N GLN A 136 8.73 12.13 -7.43
CA GLN A 136 8.31 13.41 -8.01
C GLN A 136 7.05 13.88 -7.27
N VAL A 137 7.14 15.04 -6.62
CA VAL A 137 6.06 15.61 -5.80
C VAL A 137 5.43 16.80 -6.52
N SER A 138 4.10 16.84 -6.55
CA SER A 138 3.27 17.94 -7.05
C SER A 138 2.51 18.56 -5.89
N ALA A 139 2.81 19.82 -5.58
CA ALA A 139 2.13 20.56 -4.52
C ALA A 139 0.64 20.77 -4.84
N SER A 140 -0.16 20.99 -3.79
CA SER A 140 -1.50 21.55 -3.88
C SER A 140 -1.39 22.97 -4.48
N PHE A 141 -1.98 23.19 -5.66
CA PHE A 141 -2.18 24.54 -6.16
C PHE A 141 -3.37 25.13 -5.41
N ASN A 142 -3.12 25.94 -4.38
CA ASN A 142 -4.13 26.86 -3.90
C ASN A 142 -4.47 27.78 -5.08
N ARG A 143 -5.70 27.67 -5.60
CA ARG A 143 -6.29 28.76 -6.39
C ARG A 143 -6.45 29.91 -5.40
N SER A 144 -5.47 30.81 -5.39
CA SER A 144 -5.66 32.15 -4.86
C SER A 144 -6.84 32.77 -5.61
N GLU A 145 -7.92 33.09 -4.89
CA GLU A 145 -8.89 34.09 -5.33
C GLU A 145 -8.20 35.45 -5.52
#